data_AF-A0A7Z9W6G5-F1
#
_entry.id   AF-A0A7Z9W6G5-F1
#
_cell.length_a   1.000
_cell.length_b   1.000
_cell.length_c   1.000
_cell.angle_alpha   90.00
_cell.angle_beta   90.00
_cell.angle_gamma   90.00
#
_symmetry.space_group_name_H-M   'P 1'
#
loop_
_entity.id
_entity.type
_entity.pdbx_description
1 polymer ?
#
loop_
_entity_poly.entity_id
_entity_poly.type
_entity_poly.pdbx_seq_one_letter_code
_entity_poly.pdbx_strand_id
1 'polypeptide(L)'
;MIRSTSPFFGEVVCVGMRWLKGDGTHRDNVICESNEHDTLERFFDVVNHESAQSVRFVHYNGLGFDIPFLIIRAAHHGTKITNQKFTDLRRFSYKSHIDLMQFLANWDFRGRVSFDIACRSFGIPSPKEGKVTGATVGKAFKERNLEGIKQYAMEDVKATHKLFEKLRDYIS
;
A
#
# COMPACT_ATOMS: atom_id res chain seq x y z
N MET A 1 4.42 14.85 -15.70
CA MET A 1 3.62 13.89 -14.91
C MET A 1 2.29 14.53 -14.49
N ILE A 2 1.18 13.95 -14.96
CA ILE A 2 -0.18 14.33 -14.54
C ILE A 2 -0.46 13.53 -13.26
N ARG A 3 -0.90 14.19 -12.18
CA ARG A 3 -1.38 13.47 -10.98
C ARG A 3 -2.63 12.70 -11.40
N SER A 4 -2.53 11.38 -11.47
CA SER A 4 -3.63 10.53 -11.89
C SER A 4 -3.69 9.29 -11.00
N THR A 5 -4.89 8.96 -10.56
CA THR A 5 -5.21 7.68 -9.91
C THR A 5 -5.50 6.59 -10.94
N SER A 6 -5.46 6.91 -12.23
CA SER A 6 -5.56 5.94 -13.32
C SER A 6 -4.16 5.41 -13.67
N PRO A 7 -3.95 4.08 -13.72
CA PRO A 7 -2.66 3.49 -14.08
C PRO A 7 -2.26 3.75 -15.54
N PHE A 8 -3.17 4.29 -16.35
CA PHE A 8 -2.88 4.68 -17.74
C PHE A 8 -2.23 6.07 -17.85
N PHE A 9 -2.33 6.90 -16.81
CA PHE A 9 -1.83 8.29 -16.84
C PHE A 9 -0.96 8.65 -15.63
N GLY A 10 -0.90 7.78 -14.62
CA GLY A 10 -0.07 7.92 -13.44
C GLY A 10 1.14 6.99 -13.47
N GLU A 11 2.10 7.26 -12.59
CA GLU A 11 3.33 6.50 -12.43
C GLU A 11 3.56 6.20 -10.93
N VAL A 12 4.13 5.03 -10.64
CA VAL A 12 4.59 4.66 -9.30
C VAL A 12 5.92 5.35 -9.01
N VAL A 13 5.93 6.18 -7.96
CA VAL A 13 7.12 6.92 -7.53
C VAL A 13 7.81 6.23 -6.35
N CYS A 14 7.03 5.70 -5.42
CA CYS A 14 7.53 5.18 -4.16
C CYS A 14 6.57 4.12 -3.63
N VAL A 15 7.11 3.05 -3.05
CA VAL A 15 6.34 2.01 -2.36
C VAL A 15 6.93 1.79 -0.97
N GLY A 16 6.11 2.02 0.05
CA GLY A 16 6.44 1.71 1.45
C GLY A 16 5.93 0.33 1.82
N MET A 17 6.72 -0.42 2.58
CA MET A 17 6.37 -1.76 3.05
C MET A 17 6.84 -1.98 4.48
N ARG A 18 6.10 -2.82 5.20
CA ARG A 18 6.49 -3.36 6.50
C ARG A 18 6.31 -4.86 6.49
N TRP A 19 7.40 -5.58 6.70
CA TRP A 19 7.41 -7.02 6.86
C TRP A 19 7.15 -7.38 8.32
N LEU A 20 6.07 -8.10 8.59
CA LEU A 20 5.75 -8.60 9.93
C LEU A 20 6.27 -10.04 10.09
N LYS A 21 6.97 -10.31 11.18
CA LYS A 21 7.44 -11.65 11.54
C LYS A 21 6.55 -12.23 12.63
N GLY A 22 6.51 -13.57 12.72
CA GLY A 22 5.69 -14.29 13.69
C GLY A 22 6.09 -14.06 15.17
N ASP A 23 7.30 -13.54 15.41
CA ASP A 23 7.81 -13.16 16.73
C ASP A 23 7.36 -11.75 17.18
N GLY A 24 6.52 -11.07 16.38
CA GLY A 24 6.07 -9.70 16.65
C GLY A 24 7.06 -8.62 16.22
N THR A 25 8.24 -8.99 15.72
CA THR A 25 9.18 -8.03 15.14
C THR A 25 8.77 -7.65 13.72
N HIS A 26 9.26 -6.49 13.27
CA HIS A 26 9.00 -6.03 11.91
C HIS A 26 10.22 -5.37 11.27
N ARG A 27 10.25 -5.36 9.94
CA ARG A 27 11.26 -4.66 9.14
C ARG A 27 10.57 -3.72 8.17
N ASP A 28 10.96 -2.45 8.21
CA ASP A 28 10.48 -1.44 7.28
C ASP A 28 11.36 -1.42 6.03
N ASN A 29 10.74 -1.18 4.88
CA ASN A 29 11.44 -0.97 3.62
C ASN A 29 10.70 0.09 2.78
N VAL A 30 11.45 0.95 2.10
CA VAL A 30 10.90 1.93 1.17
C VAL A 30 11.69 1.84 -0.12
N ILE A 31 10.97 1.64 -1.23
CA ILE A 31 11.56 1.55 -2.56
C ILE A 31 11.11 2.77 -3.34
N CYS A 32 12.08 3.56 -3.80
CA CYS A 32 11.86 4.80 -4.55
C CYS A 32 13.14 5.06 -5.34
N GLU A 33 13.19 4.46 -6.53
CA GLU A 33 14.33 4.54 -7.44
C GLU A 33 14.21 5.75 -8.37
N SER A 34 15.20 5.90 -9.25
CA SER A 34 15.27 7.04 -10.17
C SER A 34 14.12 7.10 -11.19
N ASN A 35 13.55 5.95 -11.54
CA ASN A 35 12.44 5.81 -12.47
C ASN A 35 11.46 4.73 -11.97
N GLU A 36 10.27 4.70 -12.59
CA GLU A 36 9.21 3.76 -12.21
C GLU A 36 9.60 2.31 -12.50
N HIS A 37 10.26 2.02 -13.63
CA HIS A 37 10.65 0.67 -14.00
C HIS A 37 11.52 0.04 -12.91
N ASP A 38 12.59 0.70 -12.48
CA ASP A 38 13.49 0.22 -11.43
C ASP A 38 12.78 0.11 -10.07
N THR A 39 11.85 1.03 -9.79
CA THR A 39 11.04 1.00 -8.56
C THR A 39 10.14 -0.24 -8.55
N LEU A 40 9.51 -0.56 -9.68
CA LEU A 40 8.66 -1.74 -9.84
C LEU A 40 9.49 -3.03 -9.80
N GLU A 41 10.61 -3.09 -10.50
CA GLU A 41 11.50 -4.27 -10.48
C GLU A 41 11.93 -4.60 -9.05
N ARG A 42 12.49 -3.63 -8.32
CA ARG A 42 12.91 -3.87 -6.93
C ARG A 42 11.76 -4.22 -6.02
N PHE A 43 10.58 -3.64 -6.22
CA PHE A 43 9.40 -3.98 -5.44
C PHE A 43 8.96 -5.42 -5.72
N PHE A 44 8.90 -5.81 -6.98
CA PHE A 44 8.49 -7.17 -7.35
C PHE A 44 9.56 -8.22 -7.07
N ASP A 45 10.85 -7.88 -6.96
CA ASP A 45 11.87 -8.77 -6.41
C ASP A 45 11.52 -9.19 -4.97
N VAL A 46 11.10 -8.24 -4.14
CA VAL A 46 10.66 -8.51 -2.76
C VAL A 46 9.38 -9.34 -2.74
N VAL A 47 8.39 -8.98 -3.57
CA VAL A 47 7.09 -9.69 -3.63
C VAL A 47 7.25 -11.11 -4.17
N ASN A 48 8.12 -11.32 -5.14
CA ASN A 48 8.34 -12.62 -5.79
C ASN A 48 9.27 -13.54 -4.99
N HIS A 49 10.02 -13.00 -4.02
CA HIS A 49 10.92 -13.77 -3.18
C HIS A 49 10.20 -14.96 -2.52
N GLU A 50 10.90 -16.09 -2.36
CA GLU A 50 10.34 -17.32 -1.80
C GLU A 50 9.69 -17.12 -0.42
N SER A 51 10.30 -16.29 0.42
CA SER A 51 9.77 -15.96 1.75
C SER A 51 8.44 -15.21 1.71
N ALA A 52 8.08 -14.58 0.58
CA ALA A 52 6.86 -13.83 0.37
C ALA A 52 5.72 -14.66 -0.23
N GLN A 53 5.96 -15.90 -0.64
CA GLN A 53 4.94 -16.73 -1.27
C GLN A 53 3.81 -17.13 -0.30
N SER A 54 4.10 -17.17 1.00
CA SER A 54 3.13 -17.54 2.03
C SER A 54 2.47 -16.33 2.72
N VAL A 55 2.94 -15.09 2.50
CA VAL A 55 2.44 -13.92 3.23
C VAL A 55 1.02 -13.53 2.82
N ARG A 56 0.40 -12.66 3.62
CA ARG A 56 -0.81 -11.92 3.27
C ARG A 56 -0.44 -10.44 3.14
N PHE A 57 -1.00 -9.77 2.16
CA PHE A 57 -0.78 -8.34 1.93
C PHE A 57 -1.84 -7.53 2.68
N VAL A 58 -1.42 -6.64 3.56
CA VAL A 58 -2.33 -5.80 4.36
C VAL A 58 -2.27 -4.37 3.85
N HIS A 59 -3.42 -3.77 3.61
CA HIS A 59 -3.52 -2.40 3.09
C HIS A 59 -4.84 -1.73 3.48
N TYR A 60 -4.94 -0.43 3.22
CA TYR A 60 -6.19 0.32 3.34
C TYR A 60 -6.66 0.75 1.96
N ASN A 61 -7.74 0.14 1.45
CA ASN A 61 -8.25 0.34 0.08
C ASN A 61 -7.30 -0.13 -1.03
N GLY A 62 -6.37 -1.05 -0.76
CA GLY A 62 -5.43 -1.54 -1.77
C GLY A 62 -6.10 -2.37 -2.87
N LEU A 63 -7.19 -3.09 -2.59
CA LEU A 63 -7.95 -3.78 -3.64
C LEU A 63 -8.72 -2.79 -4.52
N GLY A 64 -9.05 -1.61 -3.99
CA GLY A 64 -9.70 -0.53 -4.74
C GLY A 64 -8.74 0.39 -5.48
N PHE A 65 -7.44 0.32 -5.21
CA PHE A 65 -6.46 1.22 -5.80
C PHE A 65 -5.07 0.58 -5.98
N ASP A 66 -4.30 0.42 -4.90
CA ASP A 66 -2.86 0.15 -4.94
C ASP A 66 -2.49 -1.11 -5.73
N ILE A 67 -3.17 -2.23 -5.45
CA ILE A 67 -2.81 -3.54 -6.03
C ILE A 67 -3.17 -3.60 -7.52
N PRO A 68 -4.39 -3.26 -7.98
CA PRO A 68 -4.68 -3.17 -9.41
C PRO A 68 -3.77 -2.19 -10.13
N PHE A 69 -3.45 -1.04 -9.51
CA PHE A 69 -2.56 -0.05 -10.11
C PHE A 69 -1.15 -0.64 -10.32
N LEU A 70 -0.56 -1.25 -9.28
CA LEU A 70 0.75 -1.89 -9.35
C LEU A 70 0.79 -3.02 -10.39
N ILE A 71 -0.24 -3.86 -10.48
CA ILE A 71 -0.32 -4.94 -11.48
C ILE A 71 -0.33 -4.37 -12.91
N ILE A 72 -1.13 -3.34 -13.16
CA ILE A 72 -1.21 -2.73 -14.50
C ILE A 72 0.10 -2.01 -14.86
N ARG A 73 0.72 -1.30 -13.91
CA ARG A 73 2.01 -0.64 -14.15
C ARG A 73 3.15 -1.65 -14.34
N ALA A 74 3.16 -2.76 -13.60
CA ALA A 74 4.09 -3.86 -13.85
C ALA A 74 3.92 -4.43 -15.25
N ALA A 75 2.67 -4.69 -15.67
CA ALA A 75 2.37 -5.17 -17.01
C ALA A 75 2.81 -4.17 -18.10
N HIS A 76 2.62 -2.87 -17.87
CA HIS A 76 3.07 -1.81 -18.78
C HIS A 76 4.59 -1.81 -18.99
N HIS A 77 5.35 -2.08 -17.93
CA HIS A 77 6.81 -2.14 -17.96
C HIS A 77 7.38 -3.53 -18.26
N GLY A 78 6.54 -4.56 -18.42
CA GLY A 78 6.99 -5.94 -18.60
C GLY A 78 7.57 -6.59 -17.34
N THR A 79 7.40 -5.99 -16.16
CA THR A 79 7.86 -6.52 -14.88
C THR A 79 7.04 -7.75 -14.49
N LYS A 80 7.72 -8.88 -14.24
CA LYS A 80 7.06 -10.14 -13.93
C LYS A 80 6.57 -10.19 -12.49
N ILE A 81 5.33 -10.66 -12.29
CA ILE A 81 4.77 -10.96 -10.97
C ILE A 81 4.56 -12.47 -10.89
N THR A 82 5.37 -13.16 -10.10
CA THR A 82 5.29 -14.62 -9.89
C THR A 82 4.50 -14.99 -8.64
N ASN A 83 4.34 -14.07 -7.69
CA ASN A 83 3.56 -14.28 -6.49
C ASN A 83 2.04 -14.28 -6.79
N GLN A 84 1.43 -15.47 -6.80
CA GLN A 84 0.01 -15.62 -7.10
C GLN A 84 -0.91 -15.00 -6.05
N LYS A 85 -0.47 -14.89 -4.80
CA LYS A 85 -1.27 -14.19 -3.77
C LYS A 85 -1.34 -12.70 -4.05
N PHE A 86 -0.28 -12.10 -4.59
CA PHE A 86 -0.30 -10.69 -4.93
C PHE A 86 -1.33 -10.40 -6.05
N THR A 87 -1.46 -11.30 -7.02
CA THR A 87 -2.39 -11.15 -8.15
C THR A 87 -3.82 -11.67 -7.88
N ASP A 88 -4.07 -12.32 -6.75
CA ASP A 88 -5.40 -12.81 -6.35
C ASP A 88 -6.30 -11.69 -5.82
N LEU A 89 -6.95 -10.94 -6.72
CA LEU A 89 -7.84 -9.82 -6.40
C LEU A 89 -9.25 -10.22 -5.96
N ARG A 90 -9.42 -11.45 -5.45
CA ARG A 90 -10.73 -11.99 -5.09
C ARG A 90 -11.40 -11.16 -3.98
N ARG A 91 -12.66 -10.80 -4.23
CA ARG A 91 -13.51 -10.11 -3.24
C ARG A 91 -14.03 -11.08 -2.18
N PHE A 92 -14.42 -10.54 -1.02
CA PHE A 92 -14.98 -11.29 0.11
C PHE A 92 -14.02 -12.37 0.64
N SER A 93 -12.72 -12.11 0.57
CA SER A 93 -11.66 -13.03 0.98
C SER A 93 -10.52 -12.24 1.60
N TYR A 94 -9.91 -12.83 2.64
CA TYR A 94 -8.73 -12.30 3.32
C TYR A 94 -7.51 -13.23 3.22
N LYS A 95 -7.58 -14.25 2.34
CA LYS A 95 -6.52 -15.27 2.18
C LYS A 95 -5.23 -14.73 1.59
N SER A 96 -5.35 -13.72 0.73
CA SER A 96 -4.26 -13.14 -0.05
C SER A 96 -4.07 -11.67 0.31
N HIS A 97 -5.17 -10.90 0.26
CA HIS A 97 -5.22 -9.48 0.58
C HIS A 97 -6.15 -9.22 1.76
N ILE A 98 -5.66 -8.54 2.78
CA ILE A 98 -6.42 -8.01 3.89
C ILE A 98 -6.62 -6.51 3.65
N ASP A 99 -7.74 -6.16 3.01
CA ASP A 99 -8.13 -4.76 2.83
C ASP A 99 -8.92 -4.27 4.05
N LEU A 100 -8.30 -3.44 4.88
CA LEU A 100 -8.90 -2.94 6.12
C LEU A 100 -10.13 -2.08 5.84
N MET A 101 -10.18 -1.36 4.71
CA MET A 101 -11.36 -0.57 4.38
C MET A 101 -12.54 -1.47 4.00
N GLN A 102 -12.30 -2.56 3.25
CA GLN A 102 -13.36 -3.51 2.93
C GLN A 102 -13.84 -4.26 4.17
N PHE A 103 -12.93 -4.60 5.09
CA PHE A 103 -13.31 -5.20 6.38
C PHE A 103 -14.21 -4.27 7.19
N LEU A 104 -13.79 -3.02 7.42
CA LEU A 104 -14.56 -2.04 8.20
C LEU A 104 -15.92 -1.72 7.55
N ALA A 105 -15.97 -1.69 6.22
CA ALA A 105 -17.19 -1.40 5.49
C ALA A 105 -18.07 -2.64 5.24
N ASN A 106 -17.67 -3.83 5.73
CA ASN A 106 -18.28 -5.11 5.42
C ASN A 106 -18.54 -5.31 3.92
N TRP A 107 -17.56 -4.93 3.09
CA TRP A 107 -17.62 -4.95 1.62
C TRP A 107 -18.75 -4.11 0.99
N ASP A 108 -19.49 -3.32 1.76
CA ASP A 108 -20.49 -2.37 1.28
C ASP A 108 -19.81 -1.04 0.97
N PHE A 109 -20.12 -0.47 -0.19
CA PHE A 109 -19.59 0.84 -0.57
C PHE A 109 -20.06 1.96 0.38
N ARG A 110 -21.25 1.83 0.98
CA ARG A 110 -21.85 2.83 1.86
C ARG A 110 -21.14 2.94 3.20
N GLY A 111 -20.51 1.86 3.66
CA GLY A 111 -19.76 1.81 4.92
C GLY A 111 -18.31 2.30 4.81
N ARG A 112 -17.84 2.66 3.61
CA ARG A 112 -16.45 3.06 3.39
C ARG A 112 -16.19 4.42 4.00
N VAL A 113 -15.14 4.49 4.83
CA VAL A 113 -14.64 5.73 5.41
C VAL A 113 -13.23 6.02 4.90
N SER A 114 -12.82 7.28 4.98
CA SER A 114 -11.44 7.64 4.65
C SER A 114 -10.45 7.06 5.67
N PHE A 115 -9.20 6.84 5.25
CA PHE A 115 -8.17 6.32 6.15
C PHE A 115 -7.94 7.21 7.38
N ASP A 116 -8.09 8.53 7.22
CA ASP A 116 -8.01 9.51 8.32
C ASP A 116 -9.10 9.29 9.37
N ILE A 117 -10.34 9.12 8.93
CA ILE A 117 -11.49 8.84 9.80
C ILE A 117 -11.25 7.52 10.54
N ALA A 118 -10.85 6.46 9.82
CA ALA A 118 -10.55 5.17 10.44
C ALA A 118 -9.45 5.30 11.50
N CYS A 119 -8.33 5.97 11.21
CA CYS A 119 -7.26 6.15 12.19
C CYS A 119 -7.76 6.86 13.46
N ARG A 120 -8.45 7.99 13.29
CA ARG A 120 -8.96 8.80 14.40
C ARG A 120 -9.98 8.05 15.26
N SER A 121 -10.90 7.30 14.64
CA SER A 121 -11.89 6.47 15.36
C SER A 121 -11.26 5.39 16.24
N PHE A 122 -10.06 4.92 15.91
CA PHE A 122 -9.31 3.93 16.69
C PHE A 122 -8.21 4.56 17.58
N GLY A 123 -8.18 5.89 17.72
CA GLY A 123 -7.19 6.60 18.53
C GLY A 123 -5.77 6.57 17.96
N ILE A 124 -5.63 6.38 16.64
CA ILE A 124 -4.35 6.35 15.94
C ILE A 124 -4.09 7.74 15.35
N PRO A 125 -2.92 8.35 15.60
CA PRO A 125 -2.54 9.61 14.96
C PRO A 125 -2.59 9.48 13.43
N SER A 126 -3.22 10.44 12.78
CA SER A 126 -3.36 10.42 11.32
C SER A 126 -2.07 10.87 10.63
N PRO A 127 -1.60 10.15 9.60
CA PRO A 127 -0.49 10.60 8.76
C PRO A 127 -0.73 11.95 8.07
N LYS A 128 -2.00 12.38 7.95
CA LYS A 128 -2.36 13.66 7.32
C LYS A 128 -1.97 14.90 8.12
N GLU A 129 -1.44 14.74 9.34
CA GLU A 129 -0.91 15.83 10.15
C GLU A 129 0.53 16.23 9.76
N GLY A 130 1.17 15.47 8.85
CA GLY A 130 2.49 15.78 8.28
C GLY A 130 2.50 16.87 7.20
N LYS A 131 3.70 17.32 6.82
CA LYS A 131 3.92 18.35 5.77
C LYS A 131 3.57 17.85 4.35
N VAL A 132 3.68 16.53 4.12
CA VAL A 132 3.34 15.88 2.86
C VAL A 132 2.07 15.05 3.08
N THR A 133 1.07 15.24 2.23
CA THR A 133 -0.19 14.50 2.23
C THR A 133 -0.42 13.94 0.82
N GLY A 134 -1.34 12.99 0.65
CA GLY A 134 -1.72 12.50 -0.69
C GLY A 134 -2.14 13.60 -1.69
N ALA A 135 -2.51 14.80 -1.22
CA ALA A 135 -2.78 15.96 -2.06
C ALA A 135 -1.50 16.70 -2.53
N THR A 136 -0.43 16.66 -1.72
CA THR A 136 0.82 17.39 -1.97
C THR A 136 1.95 16.52 -2.52
N VAL A 137 1.81 15.18 -2.59
CA VAL A 137 2.80 14.28 -3.20
C VAL A 137 3.19 14.71 -4.63
N GLY A 138 2.22 15.07 -5.48
CA GLY A 138 2.51 15.52 -6.84
C GLY A 138 3.31 16.83 -6.90
N LYS A 139 3.16 17.70 -5.90
CA LYS A 139 3.96 18.93 -5.75
C LYS A 139 5.36 18.58 -5.23
N ALA A 140 5.46 17.76 -4.19
CA ALA A 140 6.72 17.29 -3.63
C ALA A 140 7.59 16.59 -4.70
N PHE A 141 6.98 15.80 -5.59
CA PHE A 141 7.68 15.17 -6.70
C PHE A 141 8.23 16.19 -7.71
N LYS A 142 7.42 17.19 -8.10
CA LYS A 142 7.87 18.30 -8.96
C LYS A 142 9.01 19.09 -8.33
N GLU A 143 8.98 19.23 -7.00
CA GLU A 143 10.03 19.87 -6.20
C GLU A 143 11.22 18.95 -5.89
N ARG A 144 11.24 17.72 -6.44
CA ARG A 144 12.26 16.68 -6.20
C ARG A 144 12.46 16.32 -4.73
N ASN A 145 11.46 16.56 -3.88
CA ASN A 145 11.46 16.18 -2.48
C ASN A 145 11.08 14.70 -2.31
N LEU A 146 11.98 13.80 -2.73
CA LEU A 146 11.79 12.36 -2.60
C LEU A 146 11.76 11.90 -1.14
N GLU A 147 12.53 12.56 -0.26
CA GLU A 147 12.58 12.19 1.15
C GLU A 147 11.22 12.40 1.84
N GLY A 148 10.54 13.52 1.56
CA GLY A 148 9.18 13.74 2.05
C GLY A 148 8.17 12.71 1.54
N ILE A 149 8.34 12.20 0.32
CA ILE A 149 7.48 11.13 -0.24
C ILE A 149 7.75 9.80 0.47
N LYS A 150 9.03 9.46 0.70
CA LYS A 150 9.43 8.24 1.43
C LYS A 150 8.90 8.25 2.86
N GLN A 151 9.05 9.39 3.55
CA GLN A 151 8.53 9.58 4.90
C GLN A 151 7.01 9.40 4.94
N TYR A 152 6.28 10.06 4.04
CA TYR A 152 4.83 9.94 3.92
C TYR A 152 4.39 8.49 3.70
N ALA A 153 5.03 7.77 2.76
CA ALA A 153 4.73 6.36 2.50
C ALA A 153 4.90 5.49 3.76
N MET A 154 5.94 5.74 4.57
CA MET A 154 6.15 4.99 5.81
C MET A 154 5.22 5.39 6.95
N GLU A 155 4.79 6.64 7.02
CA GLU A 155 3.79 7.07 7.99
C GLU A 155 2.44 6.38 7.72
N ASP A 156 2.03 6.28 6.45
CA ASP A 156 0.85 5.52 6.03
C ASP A 156 0.99 4.04 6.41
N VAL A 157 2.13 3.39 6.09
CA VAL A 157 2.40 1.99 6.47
C VAL A 157 2.33 1.76 7.98
N LYS A 158 2.90 2.67 8.77
CA LYS A 158 2.87 2.58 10.25
C LYS A 158 1.45 2.70 10.79
N ALA A 159 0.65 3.62 10.25
CA ALA A 159 -0.75 3.78 10.64
C ALA A 159 -1.60 2.57 10.22
N THR A 160 -1.39 2.03 9.02
CA THR A 160 -2.07 0.82 8.54
C THR A 160 -1.76 -0.37 9.44
N HIS A 161 -0.48 -0.55 9.83
CA HIS A 161 -0.09 -1.61 10.77
C HIS A 161 -0.77 -1.46 12.14
N LYS A 162 -0.80 -0.25 12.72
CA LYS A 162 -1.49 -0.01 14.00
C LYS A 162 -2.99 -0.32 13.93
N LEU A 163 -3.63 0.03 12.80
CA LEU A 163 -5.03 -0.27 12.59
C LEU A 163 -5.26 -1.78 12.41
N PHE A 164 -4.39 -2.45 11.65
CA PHE A 164 -4.42 -3.90 11.52
C PHE A 164 -4.29 -4.60 12.88
N GLU A 165 -3.36 -4.20 13.73
CA GLU A 165 -3.19 -4.78 15.07
C GLU A 165 -4.45 -4.67 15.94
N LYS A 166 -5.25 -3.61 15.78
CA LYS A 166 -6.54 -3.45 16.47
C LYS A 166 -7.64 -4.36 15.93
N LEU A 167 -7.53 -4.77 14.65
CA LEU A 167 -8.57 -5.50 13.92
C LEU A 167 -8.24 -6.98 13.71
N ARG A 168 -6.97 -7.39 13.81
CA ARG A 168 -6.47 -8.70 13.35
C ARG A 168 -7.20 -9.88 13.97
N ASP A 169 -7.60 -9.78 15.25
CA ASP A 169 -8.28 -10.87 15.97
C ASP A 169 -9.75 -11.05 15.50
N TYR A 170 -10.27 -10.10 14.73
CA TYR A 170 -11.61 -10.13 14.13
C TYR A 170 -11.59 -10.48 12.63
N ILE A 171 -10.42 -10.63 12.03
CA ILE A 171 -10.23 -10.94 10.61
C ILE A 171 -9.96 -12.44 10.47
N SER A 172 -10.91 -13.15 9.85
CA SER A 172 -10.80 -14.59 9.58
C SER A 172 -10.02 -14.92 8.30
#